data_AF-A0A4P8HPV9-F1
#
_entry.id   AF-A0A4P8HPV9-F1
#
_cell.length_a   1.000
_cell.length_b   1.000
_cell.length_c   1.000
_cell.angle_alpha   90.00
_cell.angle_beta   90.00
_cell.angle_gamma   90.00
#
_symmetry.space_group_name_H-M   'P 1'
#
loop_
_entity.id
_entity.type
_entity.pdbx_description
1 polymer ?
#
loop_
_entity_poly.entity_id
_entity_poly.type
_entity_poly.pdbx_seq_one_letter_code
_entity_poly.pdbx_strand_id
1 'polypeptide(L)'
;MAVLKRAVAAAMLAVAAVSSVAATPEQEALDRLARMRAMPAASAGQEAQQQRRDLDAAWRWFGNNRTAALPVLRRELAAELKKPRPSQLVLLDVGYFLRALGEPPDRALSMQALLAIDPAGIVPQTQGQQLFRFVHASAADRDPRLFPLIDKVFLRGDVTVLVPQHGYTVDATSVCIYLYGQFGARAEQHLRGLLNDRAVVNRVLEVLMWVGSPDSVPAVAPLLDSADADTFARAATFMLRAGGPQGRDALLAFDPRKLQGKARQFYMQTRPQLAGMRFDTLVQQLSDSPPSEKAPAPRRLDDAAARQLLSSLFASYGSYEGIQPIELALAAMPAPQLIDELLRLRERSLLRISGEALADIDTTNTLINTLRFRDN
;
A
#
# COMPACT_ATOMS: atom_id res chain seq x y z
N MET A 1 10.98 72.53 -39.79
CA MET A 1 11.79 71.57 -38.99
C MET A 1 11.06 70.89 -37.81
N ALA A 2 9.78 71.20 -37.52
CA ALA A 2 9.05 70.59 -36.39
C ALA A 2 8.16 69.39 -36.77
N VAL A 3 7.83 69.22 -38.06
CA VAL A 3 6.90 68.17 -38.53
C VAL A 3 7.61 66.83 -38.76
N LEU A 4 8.92 66.83 -39.07
CA LEU A 4 9.69 65.61 -39.33
C LEU A 4 10.02 64.80 -38.05
N LYS A 5 10.01 65.42 -36.87
CA LYS A 5 10.34 64.74 -35.59
C LYS A 5 9.17 63.97 -34.97
N ARG A 6 7.93 64.21 -35.40
CA ARG A 6 6.74 63.49 -34.88
C ARG A 6 6.47 62.16 -35.61
N ALA A 7 6.91 62.01 -36.86
CA ALA A 7 6.71 60.76 -37.61
C ALA A 7 7.63 59.61 -37.15
N VAL A 8 8.81 59.92 -36.62
CA VAL A 8 9.78 58.91 -36.15
C VAL A 8 9.40 58.34 -34.77
N ALA A 9 8.73 59.13 -33.93
CA ALA A 9 8.26 58.67 -32.61
C ALA A 9 7.06 57.71 -32.69
N ALA A 10 6.20 57.85 -33.71
CA ALA A 10 5.08 56.94 -33.93
C ALA A 10 5.50 55.58 -34.53
N ALA A 11 6.58 55.55 -35.33
CA ALA A 11 7.12 54.32 -35.90
C ALA A 11 7.89 53.47 -34.86
N MET A 12 8.47 54.08 -33.81
CA MET A 12 9.12 53.32 -32.73
C MET A 12 8.16 52.83 -31.62
N LEU A 13 6.94 53.35 -31.53
CA LEU A 13 5.90 52.80 -30.64
C LEU A 13 5.08 51.66 -31.27
N ALA A 14 5.16 51.47 -32.59
CA ALA A 14 4.45 50.39 -33.29
C ALA A 14 5.21 49.04 -33.30
N VAL A 15 6.48 49.01 -32.89
CA VAL A 15 7.29 47.77 -32.80
C VAL A 15 7.22 47.12 -31.40
N ALA A 16 6.62 47.80 -30.41
CA ALA A 16 6.43 47.28 -29.06
C ALA A 16 5.08 46.56 -28.85
N ALA A 17 4.30 46.35 -29.91
CA ALA A 17 3.17 45.43 -29.91
C ALA A 17 3.60 44.07 -30.49
N VAL A 18 4.69 43.51 -29.96
CA VAL A 18 4.93 42.08 -30.09
C VAL A 18 3.83 41.43 -29.27
N SER A 19 2.78 40.98 -29.96
CA SER A 19 1.72 40.16 -29.40
C SER A 19 2.34 39.11 -28.49
N SER A 20 2.16 39.27 -27.19
CA SER A 20 2.34 38.19 -26.23
C SER A 20 1.25 37.17 -26.52
N VAL A 21 1.48 36.34 -27.54
CA VAL A 21 0.64 35.20 -27.83
C VAL A 21 0.68 34.36 -26.57
N ALA A 22 -0.44 34.35 -25.83
CA ALA A 22 -0.58 33.53 -24.64
C ALA A 22 -0.19 32.09 -25.01
N ALA A 23 0.71 31.49 -24.23
CA ALA A 23 1.16 30.13 -24.48
C ALA A 23 -0.08 29.22 -24.59
N THR A 24 -0.13 28.40 -25.63
CA THR A 24 -1.19 27.41 -25.73
C THR A 24 -1.09 26.46 -24.54
N PRO A 25 -2.21 25.85 -24.08
CA PRO A 25 -2.14 24.85 -23.02
C PRO A 25 -1.14 23.73 -23.33
N GLU A 26 -1.00 23.34 -24.59
CA GLU A 26 0.00 22.35 -25.00
C GLU A 26 1.44 22.83 -24.77
N GLN A 27 1.74 24.09 -25.11
CA GLN A 27 3.06 24.68 -24.88
C GLN A 27 3.36 24.82 -23.39
N GLU A 28 2.39 25.27 -22.59
CA GLU A 28 2.54 25.37 -21.13
C GLU A 28 2.76 23.98 -20.49
N ALA A 29 2.12 22.93 -21.02
CA ALA A 29 2.36 21.56 -20.58
C ALA A 29 3.79 21.11 -20.87
N LEU A 30 4.31 21.40 -22.08
CA LEU A 30 5.68 21.11 -22.47
C LEU A 30 6.70 21.88 -21.61
N ASP A 31 6.45 23.16 -21.34
CA ASP A 31 7.33 24.00 -20.53
C ASP A 31 7.38 23.53 -19.07
N ARG A 32 6.27 23.03 -18.53
CA ARG A 32 6.23 22.39 -17.19
C ARG A 32 7.02 21.08 -17.18
N LEU A 33 6.87 20.24 -18.19
CA LEU A 33 7.66 19.01 -18.31
C LEU A 33 9.15 19.29 -18.49
N ALA A 34 9.51 20.31 -19.27
CA ALA A 34 10.89 20.75 -19.42
C ALA A 34 11.49 21.21 -18.09
N ARG A 35 10.73 22.00 -17.30
CA ARG A 35 11.11 22.37 -15.93
C ARG A 35 11.31 21.15 -15.04
N MET A 36 10.39 20.19 -15.04
CA MET A 36 10.53 18.94 -14.27
C MET A 36 11.79 18.16 -14.66
N ARG A 37 12.10 18.05 -15.95
CA ARG A 37 13.32 17.39 -16.43
C ARG A 37 14.61 18.09 -15.96
N ALA A 38 14.57 19.42 -15.86
CA ALA A 38 15.69 20.24 -15.44
C ALA A 38 15.85 20.34 -13.92
N MET A 39 14.87 19.89 -13.14
CA MET A 39 14.95 19.93 -11.68
C MET A 39 16.11 19.07 -11.20
N PRO A 40 17.01 19.60 -10.36
CA PRO A 40 18.04 18.79 -9.74
C PRO A 40 17.43 17.76 -8.80
N ALA A 41 18.20 16.71 -8.53
CA ALA A 41 18.02 15.88 -7.36
C ALA A 41 18.04 16.77 -6.11
N ALA A 42 16.88 17.05 -5.50
CA ALA A 42 16.86 17.93 -4.34
C ALA A 42 17.47 17.22 -3.12
N SER A 43 18.43 17.90 -2.50
CA SER A 43 18.84 17.65 -1.12
C SER A 43 17.70 18.00 -0.15
N ALA A 44 17.69 17.36 1.02
CA ALA A 44 16.75 17.69 2.09
C ALA A 44 16.78 19.20 2.44
N GLY A 45 15.66 19.74 2.95
CA GLY A 45 15.56 21.14 3.38
C GLY A 45 14.74 22.02 2.43
N GLN A 46 15.13 23.29 2.28
CA GLN A 46 14.36 24.30 1.53
C GLN A 46 14.27 23.98 0.03
N GLU A 47 15.32 23.42 -0.57
CA GLU A 47 15.33 23.02 -1.99
C GLU A 47 14.27 21.94 -2.28
N ALA A 48 14.18 20.92 -1.42
CA ALA A 48 13.14 19.89 -1.53
C ALA A 48 11.73 20.46 -1.34
N GLN A 49 11.54 21.46 -0.47
CA GLN A 49 10.24 22.12 -0.30
C GLN A 49 9.86 22.93 -1.54
N GLN A 50 10.79 23.67 -2.13
CA GLN A 50 10.54 24.43 -3.35
C GLN A 50 10.23 23.50 -4.53
N GLN A 51 11.01 22.43 -4.70
CA GLN A 51 10.76 21.42 -5.73
C GLN A 51 9.36 20.83 -5.59
N ARG A 52 8.93 20.48 -4.37
CA ARG A 52 7.57 19.96 -4.11
C ARG A 52 6.50 20.97 -4.49
N ARG A 53 6.67 22.25 -4.16
CA ARG A 53 5.72 23.31 -4.56
C ARG A 53 5.62 23.45 -6.07
N ASP A 54 6.74 23.36 -6.78
CA ASP A 54 6.77 23.46 -8.24
C ASP A 54 6.08 22.24 -8.90
N LEU A 55 6.30 21.05 -8.36
CA LEU A 55 5.61 19.82 -8.78
C LEU A 55 4.11 19.90 -8.50
N ASP A 56 3.70 20.34 -7.30
CA ASP A 56 2.30 20.52 -6.94
C ASP A 56 1.61 21.55 -7.83
N ALA A 57 2.30 22.64 -8.18
CA ALA A 57 1.80 23.65 -9.10
C ALA A 57 1.63 23.09 -10.52
N ALA A 58 2.56 22.25 -10.99
CA ALA A 58 2.43 21.56 -12.26
C ALA A 58 1.24 20.58 -12.25
N TRP A 59 1.13 19.76 -11.20
CA TRP A 59 0.01 18.83 -10.98
C TRP A 59 -1.35 19.53 -11.00
N ARG A 60 -1.50 20.62 -10.25
CA ARG A 60 -2.74 21.41 -10.22
C ARG A 60 -3.07 21.96 -11.60
N TRP A 61 -2.06 22.47 -12.31
CA TRP A 61 -2.25 22.99 -13.66
C TRP A 61 -2.67 21.89 -14.65
N PHE A 62 -2.00 20.72 -14.64
CA PHE A 62 -2.37 19.57 -15.47
C PHE A 62 -3.80 19.11 -15.18
N GLY A 63 -4.20 19.05 -13.91
CA GLY A 63 -5.56 18.70 -13.51
C GLY A 63 -6.61 19.68 -14.04
N ASN A 64 -6.33 20.99 -13.94
CA ASN A 64 -7.23 22.04 -14.42
C ASN A 64 -7.32 22.10 -15.97
N ASN A 65 -6.29 21.63 -16.68
CA ASN A 65 -6.20 21.66 -18.14
C ASN A 65 -6.17 20.24 -18.75
N ARG A 66 -6.82 19.27 -18.09
CA ARG A 66 -6.68 17.83 -18.35
C ARG A 66 -6.85 17.46 -19.83
N THR A 67 -7.86 18.00 -20.50
CA THR A 67 -8.15 17.70 -21.91
C THR A 67 -6.99 18.02 -22.85
N ALA A 68 -6.30 19.13 -22.62
CA ALA A 68 -5.14 19.53 -23.42
C ALA A 68 -3.82 18.92 -22.90
N ALA A 69 -3.71 18.73 -21.59
CA ALA A 69 -2.48 18.21 -20.97
C ALA A 69 -2.28 16.71 -21.22
N LEU A 70 -3.32 15.87 -21.11
CA LEU A 70 -3.19 14.42 -21.18
C LEU A 70 -2.52 13.92 -22.49
N PRO A 71 -2.91 14.38 -23.70
CA PRO A 71 -2.24 13.97 -24.93
C PRO A 71 -0.74 14.28 -24.92
N VAL A 72 -0.36 15.46 -24.38
CA VAL A 72 1.04 15.87 -24.24
C VAL A 72 1.77 14.96 -23.25
N LEU A 73 1.21 14.77 -22.04
CA LEU A 73 1.81 13.92 -21.00
C LEU A 73 2.04 12.48 -21.49
N ARG A 74 1.08 11.89 -22.21
CA ARG A 74 1.19 10.55 -22.80
C ARG A 74 2.34 10.47 -23.80
N ARG A 75 2.38 11.40 -24.76
CA ARG A 75 3.41 11.45 -25.80
C ARG A 75 4.79 11.62 -25.18
N GLU A 76 4.92 12.55 -24.24
CA GLU A 76 6.20 12.88 -23.62
C GLU A 76 6.70 11.77 -22.71
N LEU A 77 5.83 11.09 -21.94
CA LEU A 77 6.21 9.94 -21.13
C LEU A 77 6.63 8.74 -22.00
N ALA A 78 5.89 8.47 -23.07
CA ALA A 78 6.25 7.41 -24.02
C ALA A 78 7.59 7.69 -24.73
N ALA A 79 7.90 8.97 -25.01
CA ALA A 79 9.20 9.37 -25.54
C ALA A 79 10.31 9.26 -24.48
N GLU A 80 10.01 9.64 -23.22
CA GLU A 80 10.96 9.54 -22.10
C GLU A 80 11.40 8.10 -21.87
N LEU A 81 10.46 7.15 -21.89
CA LEU A 81 10.71 5.71 -21.73
C LEU A 81 11.65 5.10 -22.78
N LYS A 82 11.78 5.74 -23.95
CA LYS A 82 12.67 5.28 -25.03
C LYS A 82 14.09 5.81 -24.89
N LYS A 83 14.35 6.73 -23.96
CA LYS A 83 15.69 7.30 -23.75
C LYS A 83 16.60 6.28 -23.06
N PRO A 84 17.91 6.25 -23.38
CA PRO A 84 18.87 5.41 -22.65
C PRO A 84 18.97 5.74 -21.16
N ARG A 85 18.66 6.99 -20.80
CA ARG A 85 18.64 7.49 -19.41
C ARG A 85 17.39 8.35 -19.23
N PRO A 86 16.24 7.73 -18.93
CA PRO A 86 14.99 8.47 -18.72
C PRO A 86 15.09 9.33 -17.45
N SER A 87 14.46 10.50 -17.47
CA SER A 87 14.31 11.34 -16.28
C SER A 87 13.44 10.62 -15.24
N GLN A 88 14.05 10.19 -14.15
CA GLN A 88 13.39 9.43 -13.08
C GLN A 88 12.23 10.20 -12.44
N LEU A 89 12.38 11.53 -12.32
CA LEU A 89 11.32 12.40 -11.78
C LEU A 89 10.12 12.47 -12.74
N VAL A 90 10.36 12.55 -14.05
CA VAL A 90 9.27 12.50 -15.05
C VAL A 90 8.57 11.15 -15.01
N LEU A 91 9.31 10.04 -14.91
CA LEU A 91 8.72 8.70 -14.80
C LEU A 91 7.81 8.61 -13.57
N LEU A 92 8.28 9.10 -12.41
CA LEU A 92 7.51 9.11 -11.17
C LEU A 92 6.26 10.01 -11.28
N ASP A 93 6.44 11.29 -11.57
CA ASP A 93 5.35 12.27 -11.45
C ASP A 93 4.33 12.15 -12.58
N VAL A 94 4.78 12.04 -13.83
CA VAL A 94 3.87 11.90 -14.97
C VAL A 94 3.25 10.51 -14.97
N GLY A 95 4.04 9.47 -14.65
CA GLY A 95 3.52 8.11 -14.51
C GLY A 95 2.43 8.03 -13.44
N TYR A 96 2.65 8.63 -12.27
CA TYR A 96 1.66 8.66 -11.20
C TYR A 96 0.46 9.55 -11.54
N PHE A 97 0.66 10.70 -12.19
CA PHE A 97 -0.44 11.55 -12.66
C PHE A 97 -1.36 10.77 -13.60
N LEU A 98 -0.81 10.04 -14.57
CA LEU A 98 -1.58 9.18 -15.46
C LEU A 98 -2.27 8.03 -14.72
N ARG A 99 -1.67 7.50 -13.64
CA ARG A 99 -2.33 6.49 -12.80
C ARG A 99 -3.54 7.06 -12.07
N ALA A 100 -3.39 8.22 -11.45
CA ALA A 100 -4.38 8.80 -10.55
C ALA A 100 -5.49 9.57 -11.28
N LEU A 101 -5.12 10.27 -12.36
CA LEU A 101 -5.97 11.22 -13.09
C LEU A 101 -6.01 10.95 -14.59
N GLY A 102 -5.37 9.90 -15.09
CA GLY A 102 -5.49 9.50 -16.50
C GLY A 102 -6.80 8.78 -16.80
N GLU A 103 -6.88 8.22 -18.00
CA GLU A 103 -7.96 7.36 -18.46
C GLU A 103 -7.56 5.88 -18.34
N PRO A 104 -8.50 4.92 -18.37
CA PRO A 104 -8.16 3.49 -18.26
C PRO A 104 -7.04 3.00 -19.21
N PRO A 105 -6.93 3.47 -20.48
CA PRO A 105 -5.83 3.09 -21.36
C PRO A 105 -4.44 3.56 -20.89
N ASP A 106 -4.36 4.60 -20.04
CA ASP A 106 -3.10 5.16 -19.55
C ASP A 106 -2.41 4.25 -18.52
N ARG A 107 -3.14 3.28 -17.95
CA ARG A 107 -2.61 2.36 -16.93
C ARG A 107 -1.39 1.58 -17.43
N ALA A 108 -1.39 1.15 -18.69
CA ALA A 108 -0.28 0.40 -19.25
C ALA A 108 0.99 1.26 -19.35
N LEU A 109 0.87 2.50 -19.84
CA LEU A 109 1.99 3.43 -19.95
C LEU A 109 2.51 3.86 -18.57
N SER A 110 1.59 4.11 -17.63
CA SER A 110 1.91 4.40 -16.24
C SER A 110 2.66 3.25 -15.57
N MET A 111 2.22 1.99 -15.74
CA MET A 111 2.93 0.82 -15.22
C MET A 111 4.33 0.68 -15.84
N GLN A 112 4.50 0.94 -17.13
CA GLN A 112 5.83 0.95 -17.77
C GLN A 112 6.75 2.01 -17.16
N ALA A 113 6.22 3.20 -16.87
CA ALA A 113 6.97 4.25 -16.19
C ALA A 113 7.42 3.82 -14.79
N LEU A 114 6.52 3.21 -14.00
CA LEU A 114 6.83 2.70 -12.67
C LEU A 114 7.92 1.62 -12.70
N LEU A 115 7.81 0.66 -13.64
CA LEU A 115 8.79 -0.41 -13.81
C LEU A 115 10.16 0.06 -14.31
N ALA A 116 10.22 1.26 -14.93
CA ALA A 116 11.45 1.87 -15.40
C ALA A 116 12.15 2.76 -14.33
N ILE A 117 11.55 2.91 -13.14
CA ILE A 117 12.19 3.62 -12.03
C ILE A 117 13.35 2.79 -11.50
N ASP A 118 14.54 3.40 -11.44
CA ASP A 118 15.72 2.79 -10.83
C ASP A 118 15.55 2.69 -9.31
N PRO A 119 15.46 1.47 -8.75
CA PRO A 119 15.25 1.28 -7.32
C PRO A 119 16.47 1.69 -6.46
N ALA A 120 17.64 1.88 -7.07
CA ALA A 120 18.83 2.40 -6.40
C ALA A 120 19.05 3.90 -6.66
N GLY A 121 18.24 4.51 -7.53
CA GLY A 121 18.37 5.88 -7.96
C GLY A 121 17.97 6.91 -6.90
N ILE A 122 18.00 8.17 -7.30
CA ILE A 122 17.69 9.29 -6.40
C ILE A 122 16.21 9.36 -6.01
N VAL A 123 15.31 8.89 -6.87
CA VAL A 123 13.86 8.99 -6.64
C VAL A 123 13.43 8.21 -5.39
N PRO A 124 13.77 6.92 -5.21
CA PRO A 124 13.52 6.22 -3.95
C PRO A 124 14.03 6.94 -2.69
N GLN A 125 15.21 7.58 -2.78
CA GLN A 125 15.87 8.24 -1.65
C GLN A 125 15.20 9.58 -1.26
N THR A 126 14.71 10.33 -2.25
CA THR A 126 14.22 11.71 -2.07
C THR A 126 12.70 11.84 -2.13
N GLN A 127 12.05 10.92 -2.84
CA GLN A 127 10.62 10.93 -3.17
C GLN A 127 9.91 9.63 -2.77
N GLY A 128 10.43 8.93 -1.74
CA GLY A 128 9.88 7.64 -1.28
C GLY A 128 8.36 7.66 -0.99
N GLN A 129 7.83 8.78 -0.48
CA GLN A 129 6.38 8.93 -0.22
C GLN A 129 5.54 8.96 -1.52
N GLN A 130 6.02 9.67 -2.53
CA GLN A 130 5.33 9.74 -3.82
C GLN A 130 5.47 8.40 -4.56
N LEU A 131 6.65 7.78 -4.50
CA LEU A 131 6.86 6.43 -5.05
C LEU A 131 5.95 5.41 -4.37
N PHE A 132 5.79 5.47 -3.04
CA PHE A 132 4.82 4.62 -2.32
C PHE A 132 3.42 4.79 -2.87
N ARG A 133 2.92 6.04 -3.01
CA ARG A 133 1.58 6.31 -3.55
C ARG A 133 1.42 5.76 -4.96
N PHE A 134 2.47 5.88 -5.78
CA PHE A 134 2.46 5.34 -7.13
C PHE A 134 2.40 3.81 -7.13
N VAL A 135 3.27 3.14 -6.38
CA VAL A 135 3.26 1.67 -6.27
C VAL A 135 1.94 1.20 -5.69
N HIS A 136 1.44 1.82 -4.63
CA HIS A 136 0.17 1.48 -3.98
C HIS A 136 -1.02 1.61 -4.92
N ALA A 137 -1.12 2.72 -5.67
CA ALA A 137 -2.17 2.91 -6.65
C ALA A 137 -2.09 1.88 -7.79
N SER A 138 -0.87 1.46 -8.18
CA SER A 138 -0.61 0.46 -9.21
C SER A 138 -0.76 -0.98 -8.73
N ALA A 139 -0.67 -1.24 -7.42
CA ALA A 139 -0.73 -2.58 -6.84
C ALA A 139 -2.09 -3.26 -7.05
N ALA A 140 -3.15 -2.48 -7.26
CA ALA A 140 -4.49 -2.97 -7.61
C ALA A 140 -4.51 -3.78 -8.93
N ASP A 141 -3.53 -3.57 -9.83
CA ASP A 141 -3.38 -4.33 -11.07
C ASP A 141 -2.71 -5.70 -10.84
N ARG A 142 -2.18 -5.96 -9.63
CA ARG A 142 -1.56 -7.22 -9.19
C ARG A 142 -0.44 -7.74 -10.11
N ASP A 143 0.32 -6.82 -10.69
CA ASP A 143 1.46 -7.13 -11.57
C ASP A 143 2.71 -7.52 -10.76
N PRO A 144 3.10 -8.82 -10.73
CA PRO A 144 4.22 -9.29 -9.90
C PRO A 144 5.58 -8.71 -10.32
N ARG A 145 5.68 -8.07 -11.50
CA ARG A 145 6.89 -7.35 -11.92
C ARG A 145 7.23 -6.18 -11.00
N LEU A 146 6.30 -5.76 -10.13
CA LEU A 146 6.57 -4.75 -9.10
C LEU A 146 7.34 -5.28 -7.90
N PHE A 147 7.37 -6.61 -7.65
CA PHE A 147 8.04 -7.15 -6.46
C PHE A 147 9.51 -6.74 -6.35
N PRO A 148 10.36 -6.78 -7.40
CA PRO A 148 11.75 -6.30 -7.28
C PRO A 148 11.88 -4.86 -6.80
N LEU A 149 11.00 -3.96 -7.25
CA LEU A 149 10.96 -2.57 -6.79
C LEU A 149 10.51 -2.49 -5.33
N ILE A 150 9.44 -3.21 -4.96
CA ILE A 150 8.91 -3.26 -3.59
C ILE A 150 9.98 -3.78 -2.62
N ASP A 151 10.60 -4.89 -2.98
CA ASP A 151 11.65 -5.58 -2.25
C ASP A 151 12.88 -4.70 -1.98
N LYS A 152 13.31 -3.96 -3.01
CA LYS A 152 14.55 -3.17 -2.94
C LYS A 152 14.34 -1.85 -2.20
N VAL A 153 13.23 -1.18 -2.43
CA VAL A 153 12.99 0.17 -1.90
C VAL A 153 12.27 0.14 -0.56
N PHE A 154 11.24 -0.70 -0.40
CA PHE A 154 10.33 -0.63 0.74
C PHE A 154 10.60 -1.73 1.76
N LEU A 155 10.76 -2.98 1.31
CA LEU A 155 11.03 -4.09 2.23
C LEU A 155 12.41 -3.94 2.89
N ARG A 156 13.43 -3.60 2.10
CA ARG A 156 14.82 -3.40 2.58
C ARG A 156 15.14 -1.96 3.01
N GLY A 157 14.31 -0.99 2.63
CA GLY A 157 14.46 0.40 3.05
C GLY A 157 13.59 0.72 4.26
N ASP A 158 13.64 1.97 4.72
CA ASP A 158 12.85 2.46 5.86
C ASP A 158 11.95 3.63 5.44
N VAL A 159 11.22 3.43 4.34
CA VAL A 159 10.32 4.46 3.81
C VAL A 159 9.11 4.59 4.73
N THR A 160 8.89 5.80 5.25
CA THR A 160 7.68 6.16 6.00
C THR A 160 6.83 7.17 5.23
N VAL A 161 5.52 7.12 5.43
CA VAL A 161 4.57 7.92 4.65
C VAL A 161 3.66 8.70 5.57
N LEU A 162 3.77 10.02 5.49
CA LEU A 162 2.82 10.91 6.16
C LEU A 162 1.49 10.92 5.40
N VAL A 163 0.40 10.73 6.11
CA VAL A 163 -0.97 10.86 5.62
C VAL A 163 -1.60 12.08 6.31
N PRO A 164 -1.50 13.28 5.69
CA PRO A 164 -1.84 14.54 6.36
C PRO A 164 -3.29 14.60 6.84
N GLN A 165 -4.21 14.00 6.09
CA GLN A 165 -5.66 14.00 6.36
C GLN A 165 -6.00 13.36 7.71
N HIS A 166 -5.14 12.49 8.24
CA HIS A 166 -5.36 11.76 9.49
C HIS A 166 -4.32 12.08 10.57
N GLY A 167 -3.36 12.98 10.30
CA GLY A 167 -2.24 13.24 11.21
C GLY A 167 -1.40 11.97 11.52
N TYR A 168 -1.46 10.97 10.64
CA TYR A 168 -0.91 9.64 10.84
C TYR A 168 0.32 9.42 9.95
N THR A 169 1.36 8.77 10.48
CA THR A 169 2.51 8.33 9.69
C THR A 169 2.50 6.82 9.60
N VAL A 170 2.41 6.31 8.37
CA VAL A 170 2.58 4.90 8.05
C VAL A 170 4.06 4.56 8.22
N ASP A 171 4.38 3.68 9.16
CA ASP A 171 5.75 3.17 9.37
C ASP A 171 6.18 2.24 8.23
N ALA A 172 7.46 1.86 8.20
CA ALA A 172 8.05 1.06 7.12
C ALA A 172 7.42 -0.35 7.00
N THR A 173 7.04 -0.98 8.11
CA THR A 173 6.37 -2.28 8.09
C THR A 173 4.94 -2.13 7.55
N SER A 174 4.21 -1.11 8.04
CA SER A 174 2.86 -0.78 7.55
C SER A 174 2.85 -0.45 6.05
N VAL A 175 3.88 0.25 5.55
CA VAL A 175 4.07 0.47 4.11
C VAL A 175 4.14 -0.86 3.36
N CYS A 176 4.93 -1.82 3.84
CA CYS A 176 5.02 -3.14 3.21
C CYS A 176 3.68 -3.88 3.23
N ILE A 177 2.92 -3.79 4.32
CA ILE A 177 1.58 -4.40 4.43
C ILE A 177 0.65 -3.84 3.35
N TYR A 178 0.61 -2.51 3.17
CA TYR A 178 -0.19 -1.86 2.13
C TYR A 178 0.21 -2.22 0.70
N LEU A 179 1.51 -2.44 0.46
CA LEU A 179 2.02 -2.77 -0.87
C LEU A 179 1.81 -4.26 -1.21
N TYR A 180 2.27 -5.17 -0.36
CA TYR A 180 2.17 -6.61 -0.63
C TYR A 180 0.73 -7.12 -0.52
N GLY A 181 -0.06 -6.62 0.43
CA GLY A 181 -1.37 -7.20 0.71
C GLY A 181 -2.37 -7.10 -0.45
N GLN A 182 -2.20 -6.16 -1.38
CA GLN A 182 -3.04 -6.07 -2.59
C GLN A 182 -2.82 -7.20 -3.60
N PHE A 183 -1.69 -7.91 -3.51
CA PHE A 183 -1.37 -9.03 -4.39
C PHE A 183 -1.87 -10.39 -3.86
N GLY A 184 -2.43 -10.42 -2.65
CA GLY A 184 -3.00 -11.63 -2.03
C GLY A 184 -2.02 -12.80 -2.01
N ALA A 185 -2.49 -13.97 -2.42
CA ALA A 185 -1.72 -15.23 -2.44
C ALA A 185 -0.38 -15.14 -3.20
N ARG A 186 -0.28 -14.27 -4.23
CA ARG A 186 0.99 -14.08 -4.97
C ARG A 186 2.04 -13.39 -4.12
N ALA A 187 1.65 -12.38 -3.34
CA ALA A 187 2.58 -11.75 -2.39
C ALA A 187 2.97 -12.73 -1.28
N GLU A 188 2.02 -13.50 -0.75
CA GLU A 188 2.33 -14.54 0.24
C GLU A 188 3.37 -15.53 -0.31
N GLN A 189 3.17 -16.04 -1.53
CA GLN A 189 4.14 -16.93 -2.18
C GLN A 189 5.51 -16.29 -2.33
N HIS A 190 5.58 -15.04 -2.78
CA HIS A 190 6.82 -14.28 -2.92
C HIS A 190 7.53 -14.10 -1.58
N LEU A 191 6.81 -13.65 -0.55
CA LEU A 191 7.31 -13.40 0.80
C LEU A 191 7.84 -14.69 1.45
N ARG A 192 7.20 -15.84 1.26
CA ARG A 192 7.72 -17.14 1.72
C ARG A 192 9.12 -17.42 1.17
N GLY A 193 9.39 -17.04 -0.08
CA GLY A 193 10.71 -17.19 -0.70
C GLY A 193 11.80 -16.33 -0.07
N LEU A 194 11.42 -15.30 0.70
CA LEU A 194 12.34 -14.36 1.35
C LEU A 194 12.60 -14.69 2.83
N LEU A 195 11.97 -15.71 3.41
CA LEU A 195 12.13 -16.07 4.82
C LEU A 195 13.54 -16.55 5.19
N ASN A 196 14.36 -16.94 4.21
CA ASN A 196 15.76 -17.31 4.42
C ASN A 196 16.72 -16.11 4.35
N ASP A 197 16.25 -14.93 3.92
CA ASP A 197 17.06 -13.71 3.84
C ASP A 197 17.06 -13.01 5.21
N ARG A 198 18.18 -13.14 5.93
CA ARG A 198 18.36 -12.55 7.26
C ARG A 198 18.18 -11.03 7.30
N ALA A 199 18.37 -10.33 6.17
CA ALA A 199 18.21 -8.88 6.12
C ALA A 199 16.75 -8.45 6.20
N VAL A 200 15.80 -9.33 5.85
CA VAL A 200 14.37 -8.98 5.75
C VAL A 200 13.45 -9.95 6.49
N VAL A 201 13.92 -11.09 6.99
CA VAL A 201 13.10 -12.14 7.61
C VAL A 201 12.12 -11.61 8.65
N ASN A 202 12.55 -10.72 9.53
CA ASN A 202 11.68 -10.14 10.57
C ASN A 202 10.55 -9.31 9.98
N ARG A 203 10.85 -8.47 8.98
CA ARG A 203 9.82 -7.66 8.30
C ARG A 203 8.90 -8.52 7.42
N VAL A 204 9.45 -9.56 6.78
CA VAL A 204 8.65 -10.55 6.03
C VAL A 204 7.68 -11.26 6.96
N LEU A 205 8.13 -11.73 8.13
CA LEU A 205 7.26 -12.35 9.13
C LEU A 205 6.17 -11.38 9.60
N GLU A 206 6.53 -10.13 9.89
CA GLU A 206 5.55 -9.10 10.24
C GLU A 206 4.50 -8.94 9.14
N VAL A 207 4.90 -8.76 7.88
CA VAL A 207 3.95 -8.63 6.76
C VAL A 207 3.06 -9.88 6.63
N LEU A 208 3.63 -11.08 6.77
CA LEU A 208 2.87 -12.34 6.72
C LEU A 208 1.84 -12.47 7.86
N MET A 209 2.03 -11.84 9.03
CA MET A 209 1.00 -11.79 10.07
C MET A 209 -0.27 -11.07 9.61
N TRP A 210 -0.14 -10.15 8.64
CA TRP A 210 -1.23 -9.33 8.14
C TRP A 210 -1.86 -9.87 6.86
N VAL A 211 -1.05 -10.42 5.97
CA VAL A 211 -1.51 -10.80 4.62
C VAL A 211 -1.37 -12.30 4.34
N GLY A 212 -0.67 -13.03 5.20
CA GLY A 212 -0.45 -14.46 5.06
C GLY A 212 -1.65 -15.31 5.44
N SER A 213 -1.44 -16.62 5.32
CA SER A 213 -2.40 -17.68 5.60
C SER A 213 -1.65 -18.94 6.08
N PRO A 214 -2.36 -20.03 6.44
CA PRO A 214 -1.75 -21.29 6.81
C PRO A 214 -0.83 -21.88 5.74
N ASP A 215 -0.96 -21.46 4.47
CA ASP A 215 -0.07 -21.88 3.39
C ASP A 215 1.39 -21.46 3.65
N SER A 216 1.62 -20.48 4.52
CA SER A 216 2.97 -20.08 4.97
C SER A 216 3.49 -20.85 6.17
N VAL A 217 2.67 -21.65 6.87
CA VAL A 217 3.10 -22.43 8.05
C VAL A 217 4.30 -23.33 7.74
N PRO A 218 4.34 -24.11 6.63
CA PRO A 218 5.50 -24.96 6.34
C PRO A 218 6.82 -24.18 6.17
N ALA A 219 6.75 -22.94 5.69
CA ALA A 219 7.93 -22.09 5.49
C ALA A 219 8.33 -21.33 6.76
N VAL A 220 7.36 -21.00 7.63
CA VAL A 220 7.61 -20.26 8.89
C VAL A 220 7.99 -21.21 10.04
N ALA A 221 7.48 -22.45 10.06
CA ALA A 221 7.73 -23.40 11.15
C ALA A 221 9.23 -23.66 11.44
N PRO A 222 10.12 -23.80 10.43
CA PRO A 222 11.56 -23.96 10.68
C PRO A 222 12.18 -22.77 11.43
N LEU A 223 11.59 -21.58 11.34
CA LEU A 223 12.10 -20.39 12.04
C LEU A 223 11.84 -20.43 13.56
N LEU A 224 10.99 -21.35 14.04
CA LEU A 224 10.84 -21.60 15.48
C LEU A 224 12.10 -22.22 16.10
N ASP A 225 12.97 -22.85 15.31
CA ASP A 225 14.29 -23.33 15.76
C ASP A 225 15.38 -22.24 15.71
N SER A 226 15.04 -20.99 15.35
CA SER A 226 16.00 -19.89 15.31
C SER A 226 16.57 -19.56 16.70
N ALA A 227 17.87 -19.30 16.75
CA ALA A 227 18.54 -18.79 17.96
C ALA A 227 18.26 -17.29 18.18
N ASP A 228 17.79 -16.58 17.16
CA ASP A 228 17.39 -15.18 17.28
C ASP A 228 16.00 -15.07 17.92
N ALA A 229 15.94 -14.46 19.11
CA ALA A 229 14.71 -14.35 19.90
C ALA A 229 13.63 -13.53 19.19
N ASP A 230 14.02 -12.52 18.39
CA ASP A 230 13.08 -11.67 17.66
C ASP A 230 12.45 -12.42 16.47
N THR A 231 13.25 -13.18 15.72
CA THR A 231 12.76 -14.10 14.69
C THR A 231 11.83 -15.15 15.28
N PHE A 232 12.21 -15.77 16.40
CA PHE A 232 11.38 -16.77 17.09
C PHE A 232 10.02 -16.17 17.48
N ALA A 233 10.02 -15.03 18.17
CA ALA A 233 8.81 -14.38 18.64
C ALA A 233 7.87 -14.07 17.47
N ARG A 234 8.40 -13.54 16.36
CA ARG A 234 7.62 -13.25 15.16
C ARG A 234 7.10 -14.51 14.47
N ALA A 235 7.91 -15.56 14.35
CA ALA A 235 7.45 -16.82 13.78
C ALA A 235 6.30 -17.42 14.62
N ALA A 236 6.42 -17.39 15.95
CA ALA A 236 5.36 -17.85 16.85
C ALA A 236 4.11 -16.96 16.77
N THR A 237 4.25 -15.63 16.71
CA THR A 237 3.11 -14.71 16.51
C THR A 237 2.41 -14.96 15.18
N PHE A 238 3.14 -15.22 14.10
CA PHE A 238 2.54 -15.62 12.82
C PHE A 238 1.69 -16.88 12.96
N MET A 239 2.21 -17.92 13.63
CA MET A 239 1.46 -19.17 13.84
C MET A 239 0.14 -18.96 14.57
N LEU A 240 0.11 -18.05 15.55
CA LEU A 240 -1.09 -17.71 16.32
C LEU A 240 -2.11 -16.91 15.51
N ARG A 241 -1.64 -15.92 14.75
CA ARG A 241 -2.50 -14.89 14.12
C ARG A 241 -2.98 -15.28 12.72
N ALA A 242 -2.12 -15.93 11.93
CA ALA A 242 -2.38 -16.23 10.52
C ALA A 242 -2.27 -17.73 10.19
N GLY A 243 -1.64 -18.52 11.07
CA GLY A 243 -1.42 -19.95 10.86
C GLY A 243 -2.64 -20.84 11.08
N GLY A 244 -3.73 -20.35 11.68
CA GLY A 244 -4.93 -21.13 11.96
C GLY A 244 -4.66 -22.40 12.77
N PRO A 245 -5.47 -23.47 12.60
CA PRO A 245 -5.23 -24.75 13.24
C PRO A 245 -3.84 -25.33 12.96
N GLN A 246 -3.32 -25.19 11.73
CA GLN A 246 -1.99 -25.70 11.36
C GLN A 246 -0.87 -24.99 12.14
N GLY A 247 -0.97 -23.68 12.33
CA GLY A 247 -0.02 -22.91 13.13
C GLY A 247 -0.07 -23.28 14.61
N ARG A 248 -1.28 -23.45 15.16
CA ARG A 248 -1.47 -23.97 16.53
C ARG A 248 -0.79 -25.32 16.70
N ASP A 249 -1.05 -26.25 15.78
CA ASP A 249 -0.53 -27.61 15.85
C ASP A 249 1.01 -27.63 15.69
N ALA A 250 1.57 -26.77 14.84
CA ALA A 250 3.03 -26.59 14.73
C ALA A 250 3.66 -26.10 16.03
N LEU A 251 3.04 -25.13 16.73
CA LEU A 251 3.53 -24.65 18.03
C LEU A 251 3.38 -25.68 19.16
N LEU A 252 2.36 -26.54 19.10
CA LEU A 252 2.17 -27.64 20.05
C LEU A 252 3.19 -28.77 19.83
N ALA A 253 3.57 -29.02 18.58
CA ALA A 253 4.57 -30.03 18.21
C ALA A 253 6.03 -29.56 18.43
N PHE A 254 6.25 -28.24 18.55
CA PHE A 254 7.58 -27.66 18.75
C PHE A 254 8.22 -28.10 20.09
N ASP A 255 9.53 -28.39 20.07
CA ASP A 255 10.30 -28.76 21.27
C ASP A 255 10.89 -27.52 21.97
N PRO A 256 10.33 -27.08 23.11
CA PRO A 256 10.78 -25.87 23.78
C PRO A 256 12.10 -26.03 24.52
N ARG A 257 12.68 -27.24 24.60
CA ARG A 257 13.94 -27.47 25.34
C ARG A 257 15.13 -26.71 24.75
N LYS A 258 15.07 -26.37 23.46
CA LYS A 258 16.09 -25.56 22.78
C LYS A 258 15.97 -24.06 23.08
N LEU A 259 14.82 -23.61 23.58
CA LEU A 259 14.61 -22.18 23.86
C LEU A 259 15.31 -21.75 25.14
N GLN A 260 15.88 -20.54 25.11
CA GLN A 260 16.52 -19.91 26.25
C GLN A 260 16.02 -18.46 26.40
N GLY A 261 16.22 -17.87 27.58
CA GLY A 261 15.91 -16.46 27.85
C GLY A 261 14.47 -16.05 27.50
N LYS A 262 14.33 -14.90 26.82
CA LYS A 262 13.04 -14.28 26.46
C LYS A 262 12.18 -15.17 25.56
N ALA A 263 12.78 -15.91 24.62
CA ALA A 263 12.05 -16.80 23.73
C ALA A 263 11.34 -17.92 24.50
N ARG A 264 12.02 -18.52 25.47
CA ARG A 264 11.41 -19.54 26.36
C ARG A 264 10.29 -18.94 27.20
N GLN A 265 10.50 -17.75 27.78
CA GLN A 265 9.49 -17.07 28.57
C GLN A 265 8.23 -16.78 27.76
N PHE A 266 8.40 -16.23 26.56
CA PHE A 266 7.30 -15.97 25.62
C PHE A 266 6.52 -17.26 25.32
N TYR A 267 7.20 -18.33 24.91
CA TYR A 267 6.53 -19.60 24.60
C TYR A 267 5.76 -20.17 25.79
N MET A 268 6.32 -20.11 27.00
CA MET A 268 5.65 -20.63 28.20
C MET A 268 4.40 -19.82 28.58
N GLN A 269 4.35 -18.53 28.27
CA GLN A 269 3.15 -17.70 28.44
C GLN A 269 2.07 -18.00 27.40
N THR A 270 2.48 -18.29 26.16
CA THR A 270 1.57 -18.60 25.05
C THR A 270 1.01 -20.03 25.12
N ARG A 271 1.79 -21.00 25.60
CA ARG A 271 1.42 -22.42 25.55
C ARG A 271 0.05 -22.77 26.16
N PRO A 272 -0.37 -22.21 27.32
CA PRO A 272 -1.72 -22.46 27.84
C PRO A 272 -2.83 -21.96 26.91
N GLN A 273 -2.59 -20.87 26.18
CA GLN A 273 -3.55 -20.29 25.25
C GLN A 273 -3.75 -21.22 24.05
N LEU A 274 -2.68 -21.85 23.53
CA LEU A 274 -2.74 -22.79 22.39
C LEU A 274 -3.73 -23.93 22.60
N ALA A 275 -3.72 -24.54 23.80
CA ALA A 275 -4.61 -25.65 24.13
C ALA A 275 -6.09 -25.22 24.17
N GLY A 276 -6.36 -23.95 24.45
CA GLY A 276 -7.69 -23.35 24.47
C GLY A 276 -8.13 -22.73 23.14
N MET A 277 -7.30 -22.72 22.09
CA MET A 277 -7.66 -22.16 20.78
C MET A 277 -8.65 -23.07 20.05
N ARG A 278 -9.94 -22.79 20.28
CA ARG A 278 -11.11 -23.39 19.63
C ARG A 278 -12.08 -22.29 19.21
N PHE A 279 -12.98 -22.59 18.29
CA PHE A 279 -13.94 -21.62 17.74
C PHE A 279 -14.67 -20.83 18.83
N ASP A 280 -15.30 -21.50 19.79
CA ASP A 280 -16.08 -20.83 20.86
C ASP A 280 -15.23 -19.85 21.69
N THR A 281 -13.98 -20.20 21.97
CA THR A 281 -13.07 -19.35 22.75
C THR A 281 -12.65 -18.12 21.95
N LEU A 282 -12.40 -18.27 20.65
CA LEU A 282 -12.05 -17.16 19.76
C LEU A 282 -13.26 -16.25 19.48
N VAL A 283 -14.46 -16.82 19.37
CA VAL A 283 -15.71 -16.06 19.28
C VAL A 283 -15.95 -15.24 20.55
N GLN A 284 -15.69 -15.80 21.74
CA GLN A 284 -15.80 -15.05 22.99
C GLN A 284 -14.83 -13.86 23.01
N GLN A 285 -13.59 -14.03 22.54
CA GLN A 285 -12.62 -12.93 22.43
C GLN A 285 -13.11 -11.81 21.48
N LEU A 286 -13.80 -12.16 20.39
CA LEU A 286 -14.45 -11.18 19.52
C LEU A 286 -15.60 -10.44 20.22
N SER A 287 -16.31 -11.10 21.15
CA SER A 287 -17.36 -10.48 21.96
C SER A 287 -16.83 -9.56 23.06
N ASP A 288 -15.66 -9.87 23.61
CA ASP A 288 -15.03 -9.11 24.70
C ASP A 288 -14.34 -7.84 24.18
N SER A 289 -14.13 -7.74 22.86
CA SER A 289 -13.65 -6.53 22.21
C SER A 289 -14.72 -5.43 22.32
N PRO A 290 -14.36 -4.17 22.63
CA PRO A 290 -15.34 -3.10 22.78
C PRO A 290 -16.22 -3.03 21.52
N PRO A 291 -17.56 -3.09 21.66
CA PRO A 291 -18.43 -2.93 20.51
C PRO A 291 -18.18 -1.54 19.91
N SER A 292 -18.28 -1.43 18.58
CA SER A 292 -18.42 -0.12 17.96
C SER A 292 -19.55 0.63 18.69
N GLU A 293 -19.31 1.84 19.19
CA GLU A 293 -20.27 2.60 20.03
C GLU A 293 -21.66 2.73 19.38
N LYS A 294 -21.70 2.65 18.04
CA LYS A 294 -22.91 2.78 17.21
C LYS A 294 -23.57 1.46 16.84
N ALA A 295 -22.97 0.32 17.20
CA ALA A 295 -23.40 -0.98 16.71
C ALA A 295 -24.45 -1.61 17.66
N PRO A 296 -25.54 -2.18 17.12
CA PRO A 296 -26.55 -2.84 17.94
C PRO A 296 -25.99 -4.11 18.61
N ALA A 297 -26.80 -4.70 19.50
CA ALA A 297 -26.47 -6.00 20.09
C ALA A 297 -26.27 -7.05 18.99
N PRO A 298 -25.26 -7.93 19.10
CA PRO A 298 -24.98 -8.91 18.06
C PRO A 298 -26.16 -9.84 17.81
N ARG A 299 -26.44 -10.12 16.53
CA ARG A 299 -27.43 -11.11 16.11
C ARG A 299 -26.81 -12.20 15.25
N ARG A 300 -27.47 -13.36 15.19
CA ARG A 300 -27.12 -14.40 14.22
C ARG A 300 -27.61 -13.99 12.83
N LEU A 301 -26.73 -14.09 11.84
CA LEU A 301 -27.04 -13.78 10.44
C LEU A 301 -27.35 -15.08 9.70
N ASP A 302 -28.41 -15.07 8.89
CA ASP A 302 -28.59 -16.06 7.83
C ASP A 302 -27.62 -15.76 6.65
N ASP A 303 -27.57 -16.65 5.66
CA ASP A 303 -26.64 -16.50 4.53
C ASP A 303 -26.89 -15.21 3.73
N ALA A 304 -28.14 -14.83 3.52
CA ALA A 304 -28.51 -13.63 2.76
C ALA A 304 -28.09 -12.35 3.49
N ALA A 305 -28.36 -12.26 4.80
CA ALA A 305 -27.97 -11.15 5.64
C ALA A 305 -26.44 -11.03 5.75
N ALA A 306 -25.73 -12.16 5.85
CA ALA A 306 -24.26 -12.19 5.84
C ALA A 306 -23.69 -11.65 4.51
N ARG A 307 -24.23 -12.06 3.36
CA ARG A 307 -23.84 -11.51 2.05
C ARG A 307 -24.09 -10.01 1.94
N GLN A 308 -25.24 -9.54 2.44
CA GLN A 308 -25.56 -8.11 2.44
C GLN A 308 -24.59 -7.32 3.32
N LEU A 309 -24.23 -7.85 4.50
CA LEU A 309 -23.28 -7.23 5.40
C LEU A 309 -21.87 -7.17 4.78
N LEU A 310 -21.39 -8.28 4.19
CA LEU A 310 -20.11 -8.32 3.48
C LEU A 310 -20.07 -7.35 2.28
N SER A 311 -21.16 -7.24 1.53
CA SER A 311 -21.27 -6.26 0.45
C SER A 311 -21.17 -4.82 0.96
N SER A 312 -21.82 -4.53 2.09
CA SER A 312 -21.77 -3.21 2.74
C SER A 312 -20.35 -2.89 3.23
N LEU A 313 -19.69 -3.85 3.88
CA LEU A 313 -18.28 -3.76 4.25
C LEU A 313 -17.40 -3.53 3.01
N PHE A 314 -17.59 -4.27 1.93
CA PHE A 314 -16.79 -4.11 0.72
C PHE A 314 -16.96 -2.72 0.09
N ALA A 315 -18.18 -2.19 0.08
CA ALA A 315 -18.49 -0.85 -0.40
C ALA A 315 -17.86 0.25 0.49
N SER A 316 -17.76 0.02 1.81
CA SER A 316 -17.13 0.93 2.78
C SER A 316 -15.61 0.74 2.90
N TYR A 317 -14.96 -0.02 2.00
CA TYR A 317 -13.54 -0.36 2.07
C TYR A 317 -13.17 -1.09 3.39
N GLY A 318 -14.08 -1.94 3.85
CA GLY A 318 -14.00 -2.76 5.06
C GLY A 318 -13.98 -1.96 6.36
N SER A 319 -14.61 -0.79 6.39
CA SER A 319 -14.88 -0.10 7.65
C SER A 319 -15.90 -0.87 8.47
N TYR A 320 -15.55 -1.27 9.69
CA TYR A 320 -16.47 -1.93 10.64
C TYR A 320 -17.31 -0.93 11.45
N GLU A 321 -17.37 0.35 11.06
CA GLU A 321 -18.22 1.33 11.74
C GLU A 321 -19.69 0.86 11.78
N GLY A 322 -20.24 0.71 12.99
CA GLY A 322 -21.61 0.25 13.19
C GLY A 322 -21.84 -1.26 12.97
N ILE A 323 -20.78 -2.05 12.76
CA ILE A 323 -20.84 -3.48 12.47
C ILE A 323 -20.15 -4.26 13.60
N GLN A 324 -20.82 -5.30 14.11
CA GLN A 324 -20.25 -6.21 15.09
C GLN A 324 -19.56 -7.38 14.38
N PRO A 325 -18.22 -7.55 14.47
CA PRO A 325 -17.48 -8.62 13.78
C PRO A 325 -18.02 -10.02 14.12
N ILE A 326 -18.45 -10.23 15.36
CA ILE A 326 -18.98 -11.51 15.85
C ILE A 326 -20.22 -11.99 15.07
N GLU A 327 -21.01 -11.08 14.47
CA GLU A 327 -22.17 -11.46 13.65
C GLU A 327 -21.77 -12.28 12.43
N LEU A 328 -20.61 -11.95 11.83
CA LEU A 328 -20.04 -12.71 10.73
C LEU A 328 -19.48 -14.05 11.22
N ALA A 329 -18.82 -14.09 12.37
CA ALA A 329 -18.31 -15.34 12.94
C ALA A 329 -19.44 -16.36 13.18
N LEU A 330 -20.60 -15.87 13.66
CA LEU A 330 -21.80 -16.65 13.95
C LEU A 330 -22.76 -16.82 12.77
N ALA A 331 -22.41 -16.33 11.58
CA ALA A 331 -23.26 -16.40 10.40
C ALA A 331 -23.45 -17.85 9.92
N ALA A 332 -24.64 -18.17 9.42
CA ALA A 332 -24.99 -19.47 8.86
C ALA A 332 -24.29 -19.80 7.51
N MET A 333 -23.63 -18.82 6.89
CA MET A 333 -22.85 -19.00 5.67
C MET A 333 -21.72 -20.03 5.90
N PRO A 334 -21.42 -20.95 4.96
CA PRO A 334 -20.32 -21.91 5.11
C PRO A 334 -18.96 -21.25 5.35
N ALA A 335 -18.13 -21.84 6.22
CA ALA A 335 -16.88 -21.21 6.67
C ALA A 335 -15.90 -20.94 5.50
N PRO A 336 -15.69 -21.86 4.55
CA PRO A 336 -14.81 -21.60 3.41
C PRO A 336 -15.29 -20.42 2.56
N GLN A 337 -16.60 -20.32 2.30
CA GLN A 337 -17.17 -19.23 1.51
C GLN A 337 -17.00 -17.88 2.22
N LEU A 338 -17.24 -17.83 3.53
CA LEU A 338 -17.07 -16.62 4.31
C LEU A 338 -15.61 -16.18 4.38
N ILE A 339 -14.68 -17.12 4.55
CA ILE A 339 -13.23 -16.84 4.52
C ILE A 339 -12.82 -16.23 3.18
N ASP A 340 -13.29 -16.79 2.06
CA ASP A 340 -12.97 -16.27 0.71
C ASP A 340 -13.46 -14.82 0.53
N GLU A 341 -14.67 -14.51 0.98
CA GLU A 341 -15.19 -13.13 0.91
C GLU A 341 -14.43 -12.18 1.85
N LEU A 342 -14.06 -12.62 3.05
CA LEU A 342 -13.24 -11.82 3.98
C LEU A 342 -11.82 -11.58 3.46
N LEU A 343 -11.22 -12.53 2.73
CA LEU A 343 -9.93 -12.33 2.07
C LEU A 343 -10.02 -11.23 1.01
N ARG A 344 -11.09 -11.22 0.19
CA ARG A 344 -11.34 -10.13 -0.77
C ARG A 344 -11.60 -8.80 -0.07
N LEU A 345 -12.32 -8.82 1.06
CA LEU A 345 -12.55 -7.64 1.87
C LEU A 345 -11.23 -7.05 2.40
N ARG A 346 -10.35 -7.89 2.95
CA ARG A 346 -9.01 -7.50 3.40
C ARG A 346 -8.20 -6.83 2.29
N GLU A 347 -8.17 -7.43 1.11
CA GLU A 347 -7.50 -6.86 -0.07
C GLU A 347 -8.09 -5.50 -0.45
N ARG A 348 -9.42 -5.34 -0.34
CA ARG A 348 -10.13 -4.09 -0.59
C ARG A 348 -9.79 -3.02 0.44
N SER A 349 -9.73 -3.37 1.73
CA SER A 349 -9.41 -2.44 2.83
C SER A 349 -8.03 -1.84 2.71
N LEU A 350 -7.06 -2.59 2.15
CA LEU A 350 -5.71 -2.11 1.91
C LEU A 350 -5.63 -0.98 0.87
N LEU A 351 -6.70 -0.69 0.13
CA LEU A 351 -6.78 0.51 -0.72
C LEU A 351 -6.98 1.80 0.09
N ARG A 352 -7.45 1.71 1.34
CA ARG A 352 -7.65 2.84 2.25
C ARG A 352 -6.41 2.99 3.14
N ILE A 353 -5.60 4.01 2.88
CA ILE A 353 -4.39 4.28 3.68
C ILE A 353 -4.77 5.16 4.88
N SER A 354 -5.03 4.54 6.03
CA SER A 354 -5.33 5.22 7.31
C SER A 354 -4.99 4.32 8.50
N GLY A 355 -4.78 4.91 9.68
CA GLY A 355 -4.56 4.12 10.91
C GLY A 355 -5.75 3.21 11.24
N GLU A 356 -6.98 3.70 11.03
CA GLU A 356 -8.23 2.94 11.19
C GLU A 356 -8.28 1.72 10.26
N ALA A 357 -7.80 1.86 9.02
CA ALA A 357 -7.84 0.75 8.07
C ALA A 357 -7.02 -0.46 8.52
N LEU A 358 -5.88 -0.25 9.20
CA LEU A 358 -5.12 -1.38 9.76
C LEU A 358 -5.86 -2.03 10.93
N ALA A 359 -6.56 -1.28 11.78
CA ALA A 359 -7.39 -1.88 12.84
C ALA A 359 -8.54 -2.71 12.25
N ASP A 360 -9.20 -2.22 11.19
CA ASP A 360 -10.24 -2.95 10.48
C ASP A 360 -9.70 -4.22 9.77
N ILE A 361 -8.50 -4.14 9.19
CA ILE A 361 -7.82 -5.30 8.60
C ILE A 361 -7.46 -6.32 9.68
N ASP A 362 -7.01 -5.89 10.86
CA ASP A 362 -6.73 -6.80 11.97
C ASP A 362 -7.98 -7.51 12.48
N THR A 363 -9.10 -6.77 12.53
CA THR A 363 -10.42 -7.35 12.82
C THR A 363 -10.81 -8.40 11.78
N THR A 364 -10.60 -8.10 10.49
CA THR A 364 -10.83 -9.04 9.39
C THR A 364 -9.95 -10.28 9.51
N ASN A 365 -8.66 -10.13 9.82
CA ASN A 365 -7.72 -11.22 10.01
C ASN A 365 -8.10 -12.09 11.21
N THR A 366 -8.52 -11.47 12.31
CA THR A 366 -9.01 -12.18 13.49
C THR A 366 -10.25 -13.00 13.15
N LEU A 367 -11.20 -12.44 12.39
CA LEU A 367 -12.36 -13.19 11.89
C LEU A 367 -11.96 -14.37 11.01
N ILE A 368 -11.08 -14.15 10.04
CA ILE A 368 -10.57 -15.22 9.17
C ILE A 368 -9.94 -16.33 10.00
N ASN A 369 -9.08 -15.98 10.97
CA ASN A 369 -8.43 -16.95 11.83
C ASN A 369 -9.44 -17.72 12.69
N THR A 370 -10.40 -17.03 13.31
CA THR A 370 -11.49 -17.63 14.09
C THR A 370 -12.30 -18.63 13.26
N LEU A 371 -12.69 -18.25 12.05
CA LEU A 371 -13.50 -19.10 11.16
C LEU A 371 -12.78 -20.37 10.73
N ARG A 372 -11.44 -20.39 10.70
CA ARG A 372 -10.66 -21.62 10.40
C ARG A 372 -10.79 -22.68 11.50
N PHE A 373 -11.23 -22.31 12.70
CA PHE A 373 -11.52 -23.25 13.79
C PHE A 373 -12.99 -23.69 13.81
N ARG A 374 -13.84 -23.14 12.96
CA ARG A 374 -15.26 -23.50 12.89
C ARG A 374 -15.41 -24.82 12.13
N ASP A 375 -16.11 -25.77 12.72
CA ASP A 375 -16.49 -27.01 12.04
C ASP A 375 -17.39 -26.68 10.83
N ASN A 376 -17.24 -27.45 9.75
CA ASN A 376 -17.94 -27.22 8.48
C ASN A 376 -19.46 -27.40 8.57
#